data_AF-A0A959ELH6-F1
#
_entry.id   AF-A0A959ELH6-F1
#
_cell.length_a   1.000
_cell.length_b   1.000
_cell.length_c   1.000
_cell.angle_alpha   90.00
_cell.angle_beta   90.00
_cell.angle_gamma   90.00
#
_symmetry.space_group_name_H-M   'P 1'
#
loop_
_entity.id
_entity.type
_entity.pdbx_description
1 polymer ?
#
loop_
_entity_poly.entity_id
_entity_poly.type
_entity_poly.pdbx_seq_one_letter_code
_entity_poly.pdbx_strand_id
1 'polypeptide(L)'
;GNDSPDVTVLDPSGLSIGFIGHPGYVFDELENTYVTQQKLTFTSGDHQIKTGLQVKSSDFELFGGGNPNGSYLVQLDQGQLDQLAQAGVGSDLQPADLPADVQVLSYGIELRPNSFQKRQNILSVFLEDQWTVGPRFNLNIGLRYDYDDLSKGGGKQGDFNNLAPRLSANYALSDRSSIRAGYGIYYDKILYAVYSDALQFNSNSSDYKKQIQALIDQGVLPADTDIEAVTNEGNLVASADNVTYLQGPGPEELQDQRAGIFSNELRILNPDGYQNPYSHQIMLGFQHKASENTIFYLDLMHNRSYNLFRLRNLNAPAPYPIDPDQVLVRTPEEADLSRPIPIGSDAMGNFATIDGDLLRGVARNVVMTESAGRSNYYALNFTLQKERGADDYA
;
A
#
# COMPACT_ATOMS: atom_id res chain seq x y z
N GLY A 1 2.42 -18.40 -22.17
CA GLY A 1 1.00 -17.96 -22.08
C GLY A 1 0.58 -17.91 -20.62
N ASN A 2 -0.63 -17.44 -20.28
CA ASN A 2 -1.05 -17.40 -18.86
C ASN A 2 -1.19 -18.80 -18.22
N ASP A 3 -1.23 -19.87 -19.02
CA ASP A 3 -1.33 -21.27 -18.55
C ASP A 3 0.01 -22.02 -18.53
N SER A 4 1.15 -21.34 -18.75
CA SER A 4 2.49 -21.95 -18.62
C SER A 4 3.11 -21.64 -17.24
N PRO A 5 4.13 -22.37 -16.78
CA PRO A 5 4.98 -21.92 -15.67
C PRO A 5 5.80 -20.68 -16.05
N ASP A 6 6.38 -20.01 -15.06
CA ASP A 6 7.52 -19.12 -15.25
C ASP A 6 8.83 -19.90 -15.10
N VAL A 7 9.79 -19.61 -15.97
CA VAL A 7 11.07 -20.31 -15.99
C VAL A 7 12.20 -19.29 -16.14
N THR A 8 13.07 -19.26 -15.13
CA THR A 8 14.36 -18.57 -15.20
C THR A 8 15.40 -19.55 -15.73
N VAL A 9 16.08 -19.17 -16.81
CA VAL A 9 17.03 -20.02 -17.54
C VAL A 9 18.45 -19.53 -17.28
N LEU A 10 19.31 -20.41 -16.76
CA LEU A 10 20.73 -20.18 -16.58
C LEU A 10 21.56 -20.91 -17.65
N ASP A 11 22.68 -20.31 -18.03
CA ASP A 11 23.69 -20.95 -18.88
C ASP A 11 24.59 -21.92 -18.07
N PRO A 12 25.52 -22.64 -18.71
CA PRO A 12 26.46 -23.55 -18.02
C PRO A 12 27.35 -22.87 -16.98
N SER A 13 27.53 -21.55 -17.05
CA SER A 13 28.29 -20.77 -16.07
C SER A 13 27.44 -20.28 -14.88
N GLY A 14 26.13 -20.52 -14.92
CA GLY A 14 25.17 -20.09 -13.90
C GLY A 14 24.65 -18.66 -14.11
N LEU A 15 24.89 -18.06 -15.28
CA LEU A 15 24.40 -16.73 -15.60
C LEU A 15 22.99 -16.80 -16.20
N SER A 16 22.11 -15.90 -15.77
CA SER A 16 20.75 -15.81 -16.32
C SER A 16 20.78 -15.36 -17.77
N ILE A 17 20.19 -16.17 -18.64
CA ILE A 17 20.12 -15.93 -20.10
C ILE A 17 18.68 -15.75 -20.61
N GLY A 18 17.67 -16.04 -19.79
CA GLY A 18 16.28 -15.81 -20.19
C GLY A 18 15.27 -15.96 -19.05
N PHE A 19 14.15 -15.27 -19.21
CA PHE A 19 12.93 -15.42 -18.41
C PHE A 19 11.80 -15.71 -19.40
N ILE A 20 11.23 -16.90 -19.33
CA ILE A 20 10.26 -17.38 -20.32
C ILE A 20 9.00 -17.89 -19.61
N GLY A 21 7.86 -17.84 -20.31
CA GLY A 21 6.58 -18.34 -19.82
C GLY A 21 5.73 -17.28 -19.11
N HIS A 22 5.16 -17.64 -17.96
CA HIS A 22 4.30 -16.74 -17.17
C HIS A 22 5.11 -15.59 -16.56
N PRO A 23 4.55 -14.39 -16.37
CA PRO A 23 5.26 -13.26 -15.74
C PRO A 23 5.59 -13.46 -14.24
N GLY A 24 5.29 -14.63 -13.66
CA GLY A 24 5.48 -14.92 -12.22
C GLY A 24 4.53 -14.20 -11.26
N TYR A 25 3.57 -13.40 -11.78
CA TYR A 25 2.53 -12.78 -10.99
C TYR A 25 1.22 -12.65 -11.80
N VAL A 26 0.09 -12.76 -11.11
CA VAL A 26 -1.23 -12.36 -11.60
C VAL A 26 -1.77 -11.39 -10.56
N PHE A 27 -2.09 -10.19 -11.05
CA PHE A 27 -2.82 -9.19 -10.30
C PHE A 27 -4.03 -8.82 -11.13
N ASP A 28 -5.19 -9.33 -10.73
CA ASP A 28 -6.47 -8.93 -11.30
C ASP A 28 -7.31 -8.31 -10.18
N GLU A 29 -7.55 -7.01 -10.28
CA GLU A 29 -8.33 -6.25 -9.31
C GLU A 29 -9.62 -5.76 -9.97
N LEU A 30 -10.74 -6.13 -9.37
CA LEU A 30 -12.07 -5.66 -9.72
C LEU A 30 -12.66 -4.86 -8.57
N GLU A 31 -12.95 -3.57 -8.81
CA GLU A 31 -13.73 -2.72 -7.90
C GLU A 31 -15.09 -2.39 -8.55
N ASN A 32 -16.19 -2.85 -7.93
CA ASN A 32 -17.54 -2.42 -8.28
C ASN A 32 -18.03 -1.37 -7.28
N THR A 33 -18.21 -0.13 -7.73
CA THR A 33 -18.61 0.99 -6.88
C THR A 33 -20.04 1.45 -7.14
N TYR A 34 -20.83 1.55 -6.08
CA TYR A 34 -22.15 2.19 -6.08
C TYR A 34 -22.12 3.46 -5.23
N VAL A 35 -22.54 4.59 -5.80
CA VAL A 35 -22.63 5.87 -5.09
C VAL A 35 -24.07 6.37 -5.14
N THR A 36 -24.67 6.57 -3.97
CA THR A 36 -25.94 7.29 -3.83
C THR A 36 -25.68 8.62 -3.15
N GLN A 37 -26.17 9.71 -3.74
CA GLN A 37 -25.96 11.05 -3.22
C GLN A 37 -27.23 11.89 -3.31
N GLN A 38 -27.52 12.62 -2.23
CA GLN A 38 -28.56 13.63 -2.18
C GLN A 38 -27.96 14.97 -1.74
N LYS A 39 -28.35 16.05 -2.41
CA LYS A 39 -27.96 17.42 -2.07
C LYS A 39 -29.19 18.29 -2.06
N LEU A 40 -29.32 19.12 -1.03
CA LEU A 40 -30.36 20.12 -0.87
C LEU A 40 -29.72 21.49 -0.81
N THR A 41 -30.32 22.45 -1.51
CA THR A 41 -29.90 23.85 -1.52
C THR A 41 -31.08 24.72 -1.13
N PHE A 42 -30.88 25.57 -0.13
CA PHE A 42 -31.84 26.53 0.35
C PHE A 42 -31.25 27.93 0.19
N THR A 43 -32.00 28.83 -0.44
CA THR A 43 -31.58 30.22 -0.59
C THR A 43 -32.56 31.10 0.17
N SER A 44 -32.05 31.92 1.08
CA SER A 44 -32.87 32.86 1.85
C SER A 44 -32.05 34.12 2.17
N GLY A 45 -32.48 35.25 1.62
CA GLY A 45 -31.76 36.52 1.76
C GLY A 45 -30.32 36.39 1.25
N ASP A 46 -29.36 36.75 2.11
CA ASP A 46 -27.93 36.73 1.80
C ASP A 46 -27.27 35.35 1.99
N HIS A 47 -28.04 34.33 2.38
CA HIS A 47 -27.56 32.99 2.67
C HIS A 47 -27.95 31.99 1.59
N GLN A 48 -27.01 31.14 1.21
CA GLN A 48 -27.25 29.93 0.44
C GLN A 48 -26.71 28.74 1.23
N ILE A 49 -27.62 28.01 1.87
CA ILE A 49 -27.31 26.83 2.69
C ILE A 49 -27.38 25.59 1.80
N LYS A 50 -26.31 24.79 1.82
CA LYS A 50 -26.23 23.49 1.16
C LYS A 50 -26.04 22.41 2.20
N THR A 51 -26.77 21.32 2.09
CA THR A 51 -26.55 20.13 2.91
C THR A 51 -26.76 18.88 2.07
N GLY A 52 -26.25 17.75 2.53
CA GLY A 52 -26.41 16.51 1.80
C GLY A 52 -25.81 15.32 2.51
N LEU A 53 -26.19 14.16 1.95
CA LEU A 53 -25.78 12.84 2.37
C LEU A 53 -25.19 12.11 1.16
N GLN A 54 -24.12 11.37 1.37
CA GLN A 54 -23.59 10.42 0.38
C GLN A 54 -23.32 9.09 1.07
N VAL A 55 -23.67 8.01 0.38
CA VAL A 55 -23.25 6.65 0.70
C VAL A 55 -22.52 6.10 -0.51
N LYS A 56 -21.28 5.66 -0.32
CA LYS A 56 -20.48 4.95 -1.31
C LYS A 56 -20.24 3.53 -0.80
N SER A 57 -20.56 2.52 -1.60
CA SER A 57 -20.24 1.12 -1.34
C SER A 57 -19.36 0.61 -2.47
N SER A 58 -18.15 0.17 -2.16
CA SER A 58 -17.21 -0.45 -3.11
C SER A 58 -17.03 -1.92 -2.75
N ASP A 59 -17.30 -2.82 -3.70
CA ASP A 59 -16.98 -4.24 -3.61
C ASP A 59 -15.65 -4.50 -4.31
N PHE A 60 -14.63 -4.87 -3.54
CA PHE A 60 -13.32 -5.22 -4.04
C PHE A 60 -13.14 -6.72 -4.13
N GLU A 61 -12.55 -7.16 -5.24
CA GLU A 61 -12.01 -8.49 -5.44
C GLU A 61 -10.59 -8.35 -6.01
N LEU A 62 -9.60 -8.88 -5.30
CA LEU A 62 -8.21 -8.91 -5.72
C LEU A 62 -7.77 -10.36 -5.87
N PHE A 63 -7.70 -10.85 -7.10
CA PHE A 63 -6.94 -12.05 -7.40
C PHE A 63 -5.46 -11.67 -7.39
N GLY A 64 -4.86 -11.86 -6.22
CA GLY A 64 -3.45 -11.67 -6.01
C GLY A 64 -2.82 -13.04 -5.82
N GLY A 65 -1.68 -13.26 -6.46
CA GLY A 65 -1.05 -14.58 -6.49
C GLY A 65 -1.15 -15.18 -7.87
N GLY A 66 -0.03 -15.59 -8.44
CA GLY A 66 -0.02 -15.91 -9.86
C GLY A 66 1.24 -16.54 -10.37
N ASN A 67 1.50 -17.74 -9.89
CA ASN A 67 1.85 -18.79 -10.84
C ASN A 67 1.27 -20.14 -10.39
N PRO A 68 0.04 -20.48 -10.81
CA PRO A 68 -0.56 -21.78 -10.47
C PRO A 68 0.17 -22.97 -11.12
N ASN A 69 1.08 -22.71 -12.08
CA ASN A 69 1.83 -23.73 -12.81
C ASN A 69 3.26 -23.91 -12.28
N GLY A 70 3.65 -23.15 -11.26
CA GLY A 70 4.94 -23.22 -10.58
C GLY A 70 6.09 -22.52 -11.31
N SER A 71 7.03 -22.00 -10.53
CA SER A 71 8.21 -21.26 -10.96
C SER A 71 9.42 -22.18 -10.96
N TYR A 72 10.16 -22.22 -12.07
CA TYR A 72 11.37 -23.05 -12.19
C TYR A 72 12.61 -22.18 -12.36
N LEU A 73 13.68 -22.52 -11.65
CA LEU A 73 15.03 -22.12 -12.00
C LEU A 73 15.71 -23.33 -12.65
N VAL A 74 16.13 -23.19 -13.90
CA VAL A 74 16.80 -24.27 -14.63
C VAL A 74 18.18 -23.86 -15.11
N GLN A 75 19.07 -24.83 -15.25
CA GLN A 75 20.39 -24.64 -15.82
C GLN A 75 20.58 -25.57 -17.03
N LEU A 76 21.02 -24.99 -18.13
CA LEU A 76 21.32 -25.73 -19.36
C LEU A 76 22.79 -26.10 -19.40
N ASP A 77 23.09 -27.26 -19.98
CA ASP A 77 24.45 -27.59 -20.41
C ASP A 77 24.76 -27.01 -21.81
N GLN A 78 26.03 -27.09 -22.21
CA GLN A 78 26.47 -26.54 -23.50
C GLN A 78 25.80 -27.25 -24.69
N GLY A 79 25.54 -28.56 -24.59
CA GLY A 79 24.89 -29.32 -25.64
C GLY A 79 23.43 -28.91 -25.83
N GLN A 80 22.71 -28.66 -24.74
CA GLN A 80 21.34 -28.16 -24.73
C GLN A 80 21.26 -26.75 -25.32
N LEU A 81 22.21 -25.87 -24.99
CA LEU A 81 22.29 -24.54 -25.61
C LEU A 81 22.55 -24.62 -27.12
N ASP A 82 23.51 -25.46 -27.54
CA ASP A 82 23.82 -25.63 -28.96
C ASP A 82 22.62 -26.19 -29.73
N GLN A 83 21.84 -27.10 -29.11
CA GLN A 83 20.60 -27.62 -29.68
C GLN A 83 19.55 -26.53 -29.89
N LEU A 84 19.32 -25.67 -28.89
CA LEU A 84 18.37 -24.55 -29.01
C LEU A 84 18.80 -23.56 -30.10
N ALA A 85 20.09 -23.25 -30.18
CA ALA A 85 20.65 -22.40 -31.22
C ALA A 85 20.46 -23.01 -32.62
N GLN A 86 20.68 -24.32 -32.77
CA GLN A 86 20.46 -25.05 -34.03
C GLN A 86 18.99 -25.14 -34.42
N ALA A 87 18.09 -25.26 -33.44
CA ALA A 87 16.64 -25.25 -33.66
C ALA A 87 16.12 -23.87 -34.10
N GLY A 88 16.96 -22.83 -34.03
CA GLY A 88 16.62 -21.47 -34.47
C GLY A 88 15.63 -20.78 -33.54
N VAL A 89 15.51 -21.22 -32.29
CA VAL A 89 14.61 -20.62 -31.30
C VAL A 89 15.19 -19.28 -30.86
N GLY A 90 14.44 -18.20 -31.12
CA GLY A 90 14.86 -16.82 -30.87
C GLY A 90 14.12 -16.19 -29.69
N SER A 91 13.62 -14.97 -29.88
CA SER A 91 12.90 -14.21 -28.84
C SER A 91 11.57 -14.84 -28.39
N ASP A 92 11.04 -15.80 -29.13
CA ASP A 92 9.73 -16.43 -28.86
C ASP A 92 9.84 -17.71 -28.03
N LEU A 93 11.02 -18.02 -27.47
CA LEU A 93 11.29 -19.19 -26.63
C LEU A 93 10.23 -19.35 -25.54
N GLN A 94 9.56 -20.50 -25.53
CA GLN A 94 8.58 -20.90 -24.52
C GLN A 94 9.15 -21.95 -23.57
N PRO A 95 8.61 -22.09 -22.35
CA PRO A 95 9.02 -23.15 -21.43
C PRO A 95 9.04 -24.55 -22.06
N ALA A 96 8.08 -24.86 -22.93
CA ALA A 96 7.98 -26.15 -23.61
C ALA A 96 9.08 -26.43 -24.65
N ASP A 97 9.82 -25.41 -25.08
CA ASP A 97 10.91 -25.55 -26.05
C ASP A 97 12.23 -25.99 -25.40
N LEU A 98 12.35 -25.86 -24.07
CA LEU A 98 13.54 -26.34 -23.36
C LEU A 98 13.56 -27.87 -23.30
N PRO A 99 14.76 -28.50 -23.36
CA PRO A 99 14.88 -29.94 -23.19
C PRO A 99 14.25 -30.44 -21.88
N ALA A 100 13.56 -31.57 -21.93
CA ALA A 100 12.89 -32.13 -20.74
C ALA A 100 13.87 -32.58 -19.63
N ASP A 101 15.15 -32.76 -19.98
CA ASP A 101 16.24 -33.18 -19.10
C ASP A 101 17.11 -32.01 -18.61
N VAL A 102 16.67 -30.75 -18.77
CA VAL A 102 17.36 -29.60 -18.16
C VAL A 102 17.43 -29.77 -16.64
N GLN A 103 18.54 -29.30 -16.07
CA GLN A 103 18.75 -29.38 -14.63
C GLN A 103 17.83 -28.36 -13.94
N VAL A 104 16.88 -28.84 -13.14
CA VAL A 104 16.08 -27.98 -12.25
C VAL A 104 16.89 -27.70 -10.98
N LEU A 105 17.21 -26.43 -10.75
CA LEU A 105 17.92 -25.97 -9.55
C LEU A 105 16.96 -25.63 -8.41
N SER A 106 15.78 -25.09 -8.74
CA SER A 106 14.72 -24.87 -7.76
C SER A 106 13.35 -24.89 -8.41
N TYR A 107 12.36 -25.24 -7.60
CA TYR A 107 10.95 -25.19 -7.93
C TYR A 107 10.19 -24.52 -6.79
N GLY A 108 9.29 -23.61 -7.13
CA GLY A 108 8.38 -22.98 -6.19
C GLY A 108 6.96 -22.95 -6.74
N ILE A 109 5.95 -23.13 -5.90
CA ILE A 109 4.56 -22.98 -6.34
C ILE A 109 3.71 -22.34 -5.25
N GLU A 110 2.82 -21.44 -5.68
CA GLU A 110 1.90 -20.78 -4.78
C GLU A 110 0.78 -21.74 -4.35
N LEU A 111 0.62 -21.85 -3.03
CA LEU A 111 -0.32 -22.78 -2.42
C LEU A 111 -1.77 -22.28 -2.40
N ARG A 112 -2.01 -21.00 -2.72
CA ARG A 112 -3.35 -20.42 -2.63
C ARG A 112 -3.56 -19.27 -3.63
N PRO A 113 -3.72 -19.57 -4.94
CA PRO A 113 -4.18 -18.57 -5.90
C PRO A 113 -5.68 -18.30 -5.67
N ASN A 114 -6.03 -17.46 -4.71
CA ASN A 114 -7.41 -17.08 -4.37
C ASN A 114 -7.58 -15.57 -4.40
N SER A 115 -8.82 -15.12 -4.56
CA SER A 115 -9.14 -13.70 -4.45
C SER A 115 -9.38 -13.24 -3.01
N PHE A 116 -8.81 -12.09 -2.66
CA PHE A 116 -9.12 -11.36 -1.43
C PHE A 116 -10.28 -10.42 -1.72
N GLN A 117 -11.34 -10.52 -0.91
CA GLN A 117 -12.56 -9.75 -1.13
C GLN A 117 -12.91 -8.90 0.08
N LYS A 118 -13.41 -7.68 -0.16
CA LYS A 118 -13.90 -6.79 0.89
C LYS A 118 -14.90 -5.79 0.33
N ARG A 119 -15.99 -5.57 1.07
CA ARG A 119 -16.85 -4.40 0.89
C ARG A 119 -16.36 -3.25 1.77
N GLN A 120 -16.18 -2.08 1.18
CA GLN A 120 -15.92 -0.81 1.86
C GLN A 120 -17.14 0.09 1.72
N ASN A 121 -17.67 0.56 2.84
CA ASN A 121 -18.75 1.54 2.89
C ASN A 121 -18.25 2.86 3.48
N ILE A 122 -18.52 3.95 2.75
CA ILE A 122 -18.23 5.31 3.17
C ILE A 122 -19.53 6.10 3.27
N LEU A 123 -19.80 6.65 4.45
CA LEU A 123 -20.90 7.55 4.75
C LEU A 123 -20.39 8.98 4.87
N SER A 124 -21.02 9.93 4.19
CA SER A 124 -20.65 11.34 4.27
C SER A 124 -21.85 12.24 4.48
N VAL A 125 -21.74 13.16 5.44
CA VAL A 125 -22.76 14.20 5.71
C VAL A 125 -22.09 15.56 5.68
N PHE A 126 -22.74 16.56 5.09
CA PHE A 126 -22.21 17.93 5.12
C PHE A 126 -23.29 18.99 5.29
N LEU A 127 -22.86 20.14 5.80
CA LEU A 127 -23.61 21.39 5.87
C LEU A 127 -22.65 22.52 5.49
N GLU A 128 -23.08 23.41 4.60
CA GLU A 128 -22.34 24.58 4.15
C GLU A 128 -23.31 25.77 4.08
N ASP A 129 -22.84 26.94 4.47
CA ASP A 129 -23.51 28.22 4.25
C ASP A 129 -22.60 29.15 3.44
N GLN A 130 -23.10 29.61 2.32
CA GLN A 130 -22.47 30.67 1.52
C GLN A 130 -23.20 31.97 1.82
N TRP A 131 -22.51 32.87 2.51
CA TRP A 131 -23.06 34.08 3.08
C TRP A 131 -22.47 35.32 2.41
N THR A 132 -23.34 36.10 1.79
CA THR A 132 -23.03 37.45 1.30
C THR A 132 -23.14 38.44 2.45
N VAL A 133 -22.09 38.56 3.26
CA VAL A 133 -22.09 39.45 4.45
C VAL A 133 -22.30 40.92 4.05
N GLY A 134 -21.84 41.30 2.86
CA GLY A 134 -22.08 42.62 2.28
C GLY A 134 -21.58 42.70 0.83
N PRO A 135 -21.69 43.85 0.17
CA PRO A 135 -21.41 43.98 -1.27
C PRO A 135 -19.95 43.70 -1.65
N ARG A 136 -19.06 43.63 -0.66
CA ARG A 136 -17.61 43.46 -0.83
C ARG A 136 -17.05 42.28 -0.04
N PHE A 137 -17.88 41.56 0.71
CA PHE A 137 -17.43 40.50 1.60
C PHE A 137 -18.33 39.28 1.51
N ASN A 138 -17.74 38.16 1.12
CA ASN A 138 -18.38 36.85 1.07
C ASN A 138 -17.66 35.89 2.01
N LEU A 139 -18.44 35.08 2.73
CA LEU A 139 -17.96 34.07 3.67
C LEU A 139 -18.60 32.73 3.32
N ASN A 140 -17.83 31.65 3.30
CA ASN A 140 -18.34 30.29 3.22
C ASN A 140 -17.93 29.55 4.49
N ILE A 141 -18.89 28.97 5.18
CA ILE A 141 -18.67 28.18 6.40
C ILE A 141 -19.21 26.79 6.13
N GLY A 142 -18.40 25.77 6.35
CA GLY A 142 -18.77 24.38 6.07
C GLY A 142 -18.33 23.44 7.18
N LEU A 143 -19.09 22.37 7.34
CA LEU A 143 -18.76 21.23 8.18
C LEU A 143 -19.09 19.95 7.41
N ARG A 144 -18.19 18.99 7.43
CA ARG A 144 -18.39 17.67 6.86
C ARG A 144 -17.99 16.60 7.86
N TYR A 145 -18.70 15.49 7.85
CA TYR A 145 -18.35 14.27 8.56
C TYR A 145 -18.26 13.13 7.58
N ASP A 146 -17.22 12.30 7.69
CA ASP A 146 -17.00 11.11 6.87
C ASP A 146 -16.77 9.89 7.77
N TYR A 147 -17.41 8.75 7.50
CA TYR A 147 -17.12 7.48 8.17
C TYR A 147 -16.77 6.43 7.12
N ASP A 148 -15.67 5.72 7.31
CA ASP A 148 -15.15 4.70 6.41
C ASP A 148 -15.00 3.38 7.20
N ASP A 149 -15.81 2.37 6.89
CA ASP A 149 -15.83 1.12 7.67
C ASP A 149 -14.55 0.28 7.53
N LEU A 150 -13.75 0.51 6.47
CA LEU A 150 -12.47 -0.16 6.28
C LEU A 150 -11.43 0.30 7.31
N SER A 151 -11.64 1.47 7.92
CA SER A 151 -10.78 1.98 8.98
C SER A 151 -10.81 1.12 10.25
N LYS A 152 -11.77 0.18 10.38
CA LYS A 152 -11.74 -0.83 11.43
C LYS A 152 -10.46 -1.67 11.39
N GLY A 153 -9.93 -1.96 10.20
CA GLY A 153 -8.73 -2.80 10.04
C GLY A 153 -8.85 -4.12 10.82
N GLY A 154 -7.84 -4.41 11.66
CA GLY A 154 -7.83 -5.55 12.59
C GLY A 154 -8.36 -5.20 13.99
N GLY A 155 -8.85 -3.97 14.18
CA GLY A 155 -9.35 -3.47 15.46
C GLY A 155 -10.83 -3.73 15.70
N LYS A 156 -11.30 -3.30 16.88
CA LYS A 156 -12.68 -3.53 17.35
C LYS A 156 -13.67 -2.50 16.79
N GLN A 157 -13.20 -1.30 16.45
CA GLN A 157 -14.02 -0.16 16.02
C GLN A 157 -13.36 0.57 14.85
N GLY A 158 -14.17 1.27 14.05
CA GLY A 158 -13.67 2.17 13.02
C GLY A 158 -13.34 3.58 13.56
N ASP A 159 -12.99 4.47 12.64
CA ASP A 159 -12.60 5.84 12.91
C ASP A 159 -13.82 6.76 12.78
N PHE A 160 -14.29 7.22 13.93
CA PHE A 160 -15.49 8.06 14.02
C PHE A 160 -15.15 9.53 14.24
N ASN A 161 -13.87 9.95 14.24
CA ASN A 161 -13.46 11.32 14.60
C ASN A 161 -13.22 12.25 13.40
N ASN A 162 -13.68 11.85 12.22
CA ASN A 162 -13.45 12.51 10.94
C ASN A 162 -14.32 13.75 10.69
N LEU A 163 -14.21 14.76 11.55
CA LEU A 163 -14.94 16.02 11.44
C LEU A 163 -14.10 17.09 10.71
N ALA A 164 -14.60 17.56 9.57
CA ALA A 164 -13.92 18.44 8.64
C ALA A 164 -14.57 19.84 8.56
N PRO A 165 -14.21 20.78 9.47
CA PRO A 165 -14.59 22.18 9.34
C PRO A 165 -13.86 22.84 8.17
N ARG A 166 -14.56 23.77 7.50
CA ARG A 166 -14.06 24.57 6.38
C ARG A 166 -14.55 26.00 6.51
N LEU A 167 -13.67 26.94 6.20
CA LEU A 167 -13.93 28.37 6.21
C LEU A 167 -13.22 28.99 5.02
N SER A 168 -13.93 29.78 4.21
CA SER A 168 -13.30 30.62 3.20
C SER A 168 -13.93 32.00 3.15
N ALA A 169 -13.13 33.00 2.84
CA ALA A 169 -13.48 34.40 2.87
C ALA A 169 -12.93 35.11 1.63
N ASN A 170 -13.75 35.93 0.99
CA ASN A 170 -13.35 36.78 -0.13
C ASN A 170 -13.73 38.22 0.18
N TYR A 171 -12.75 39.12 0.19
CA TYR A 171 -12.95 40.53 0.49
C TYR A 171 -12.38 41.43 -0.62
N ALA A 172 -13.23 42.26 -1.22
CA ALA A 172 -12.81 43.27 -2.19
C ALA A 172 -12.26 44.50 -1.47
N LEU A 173 -10.95 44.72 -1.50
CA LEU A 173 -10.27 45.90 -0.97
C LEU A 173 -10.52 47.17 -1.79
N SER A 174 -10.76 47.01 -3.09
CA SER A 174 -11.25 48.02 -4.04
C SER A 174 -11.86 47.35 -5.26
N ASP A 175 -12.35 48.12 -6.24
CA ASP A 175 -12.81 47.58 -7.53
C ASP A 175 -11.68 46.91 -8.33
N ARG A 176 -10.42 47.09 -7.90
CA ARG A 176 -9.22 46.54 -8.54
C ARG A 176 -8.50 45.50 -7.69
N SER A 177 -8.84 45.33 -6.42
CA SER A 177 -8.04 44.48 -5.53
C SER A 177 -8.89 43.65 -4.60
N SER A 178 -8.52 42.40 -4.38
CA SER A 178 -9.19 41.49 -3.45
C SER A 178 -8.20 40.65 -2.66
N ILE A 179 -8.64 40.27 -1.46
CA ILE A 179 -7.99 39.27 -0.62
C ILE A 179 -8.90 38.06 -0.53
N ARG A 180 -8.30 36.87 -0.62
CA ARG A 180 -8.96 35.58 -0.45
C ARG A 180 -8.24 34.85 0.67
N ALA A 181 -8.97 34.29 1.62
CA ALA A 181 -8.40 33.48 2.69
C ALA A 181 -9.23 32.20 2.85
N GLY A 182 -8.56 31.10 3.17
CA GLY A 182 -9.22 29.82 3.35
C GLY A 182 -8.48 28.95 4.37
N TYR A 183 -9.27 28.22 5.16
CA TYR A 183 -8.81 27.15 6.02
C TYR A 183 -9.77 25.97 5.94
N GLY A 184 -9.25 24.75 5.87
CA GLY A 184 -10.09 23.56 5.95
C GLY A 184 -9.34 22.31 6.35
N ILE A 185 -10.07 21.37 6.92
CA ILE A 185 -9.61 19.99 7.15
C ILE A 185 -10.19 19.10 6.05
N TYR A 186 -9.36 18.22 5.50
CA TYR A 186 -9.72 17.30 4.42
C TYR A 186 -9.23 15.91 4.78
N TYR A 187 -10.15 14.96 4.90
CA TYR A 187 -9.86 13.54 5.12
C TYR A 187 -9.77 12.81 3.79
N ASP A 188 -8.91 11.80 3.75
CA ASP A 188 -8.81 10.82 2.68
C ASP A 188 -9.41 9.48 3.13
N LYS A 189 -9.76 8.62 2.17
CA LYS A 189 -10.29 7.28 2.46
C LYS A 189 -9.16 6.34 2.89
N ILE A 190 -9.54 5.25 3.55
CA ILE A 190 -8.65 4.10 3.69
C ILE A 190 -8.57 3.40 2.33
N LEU A 191 -7.34 3.15 1.87
CA LEU A 191 -7.12 2.47 0.60
C LEU A 191 -7.35 0.96 0.78
N TYR A 192 -8.05 0.32 -0.16
CA TYR A 192 -8.22 -1.13 -0.14
C TYR A 192 -6.88 -1.87 -0.11
N ALA A 193 -5.89 -1.36 -0.85
CA ALA A 193 -4.52 -1.88 -0.86
C ALA A 193 -3.90 -2.04 0.55
N VAL A 194 -4.20 -1.14 1.49
CA VAL A 194 -3.71 -1.24 2.88
C VAL A 194 -4.27 -2.50 3.58
N TYR A 195 -5.52 -2.84 3.28
CA TYR A 195 -6.20 -4.00 3.83
C TYR A 195 -5.83 -5.28 3.08
N SER A 196 -5.87 -5.27 1.75
CA SER A 196 -5.59 -6.46 0.93
C SER A 196 -4.15 -6.93 1.05
N ASP A 197 -3.16 -6.03 1.11
CA ASP A 197 -1.75 -6.40 1.31
C ASP A 197 -1.56 -7.16 2.63
N ALA A 198 -2.23 -6.72 3.69
CA ALA A 198 -2.17 -7.35 5.00
C ALA A 198 -2.87 -8.71 5.05
N LEU A 199 -3.79 -9.00 4.12
CA LEU A 199 -4.39 -10.33 3.99
C LEU A 199 -3.56 -11.24 3.08
N GLN A 200 -3.02 -10.69 1.99
CA GLN A 200 -2.26 -11.41 0.99
C GLN A 200 -0.93 -11.90 1.56
N PHE A 201 -0.15 -11.02 2.17
CA PHE A 201 1.17 -11.37 2.70
C PHE A 201 1.06 -11.86 4.15
N ASN A 202 0.18 -12.81 4.45
CA ASN A 202 -0.12 -13.23 5.82
C ASN A 202 -0.06 -14.75 5.97
N SER A 203 -0.05 -15.23 7.21
CA SER A 203 -0.22 -16.63 7.56
C SER A 203 -1.15 -16.74 8.76
N ASN A 204 -1.89 -17.84 8.86
CA ASN A 204 -2.66 -18.19 10.05
C ASN A 204 -2.14 -19.49 10.68
N SER A 205 -0.90 -19.90 10.36
CA SER A 205 -0.25 -21.07 10.96
C SER A 205 -0.14 -20.91 12.48
N SER A 206 -0.11 -22.04 13.19
CA SER A 206 0.11 -22.05 14.64
C SER A 206 1.42 -21.38 15.05
N ASP A 207 2.49 -21.58 14.26
CA ASP A 207 3.81 -20.99 14.50
C ASP A 207 3.77 -19.47 14.37
N TYR A 208 3.13 -18.95 13.33
CA TYR A 208 3.01 -17.51 13.13
C TYR A 208 2.13 -16.87 14.20
N LYS A 209 1.03 -17.52 14.59
CA LYS A 209 0.19 -17.05 15.71
C LYS A 209 0.97 -16.99 17.04
N LYS A 210 1.84 -17.97 17.31
CA LYS A 210 2.77 -17.92 18.46
C LYS A 210 3.75 -16.76 18.34
N GLN A 211 4.25 -16.46 17.15
CA GLN A 211 5.10 -15.28 16.92
C GLN A 211 4.35 -13.97 17.23
N ILE A 212 3.10 -13.83 16.77
CA ILE A 212 2.28 -12.65 17.10
C ILE A 212 2.01 -12.57 18.60
N GLN A 213 1.71 -13.69 19.27
CA GLN A 213 1.55 -13.73 20.73
C GLN A 213 2.81 -13.25 21.45
N ALA A 214 3.99 -13.71 21.04
CA ALA A 214 5.24 -13.27 21.66
C ALA A 214 5.51 -11.76 21.47
N LEU A 215 5.10 -11.18 20.34
CA LEU A 215 5.15 -9.72 20.14
C LEU A 215 4.17 -8.97 21.06
N ILE A 216 3.01 -9.55 21.37
CA ILE A 216 2.06 -9.02 22.36
C ILE A 216 2.68 -9.08 23.76
N ASP A 217 3.26 -10.22 24.14
CA ASP A 217 3.85 -10.44 25.47
C ASP A 217 5.05 -9.51 25.75
N GLN A 218 5.79 -9.13 24.71
CA GLN A 218 6.88 -8.14 24.78
C GLN A 218 6.39 -6.68 24.74
N GLY A 219 5.08 -6.44 24.57
CA GLY A 219 4.50 -5.10 24.47
C GLY A 219 4.80 -4.38 23.16
N VAL A 220 5.23 -5.11 22.11
CA VAL A 220 5.41 -4.55 20.76
C VAL A 220 4.05 -4.29 20.11
N LEU A 221 3.07 -5.15 20.41
CA LEU A 221 1.66 -5.02 20.05
C LEU A 221 0.78 -4.75 21.29
N PRO A 222 -0.41 -4.17 21.13
CA PRO A 222 -1.38 -4.00 22.22
C PRO A 222 -1.73 -5.32 22.92
N ALA A 223 -1.84 -5.30 24.25
CA ALA A 223 -2.14 -6.48 25.06
C ALA A 223 -3.51 -7.13 24.76
N ASP A 224 -4.44 -6.39 24.18
CA ASP A 224 -5.79 -6.84 23.82
C ASP A 224 -5.97 -7.14 22.32
N THR A 225 -4.85 -7.27 21.60
CA THR A 225 -4.80 -7.70 20.19
C THR A 225 -5.53 -9.02 20.01
N ASP A 226 -6.49 -9.05 19.09
CA ASP A 226 -7.15 -10.29 18.65
C ASP A 226 -6.33 -10.90 17.51
N ILE A 227 -5.59 -11.98 17.80
CA ILE A 227 -4.70 -12.65 16.84
C ILE A 227 -5.48 -13.15 15.61
N GLU A 228 -6.71 -13.62 15.80
CA GLU A 228 -7.54 -14.10 14.70
C GLU A 228 -8.02 -12.96 13.79
N ALA A 229 -8.14 -11.75 14.32
CA ALA A 229 -8.54 -10.58 13.55
C ALA A 229 -7.38 -9.96 12.74
N VAL A 230 -6.12 -10.20 13.14
CA VAL A 230 -4.93 -9.60 12.50
C VAL A 230 -4.17 -10.56 11.58
N THR A 231 -4.39 -11.86 11.74
CA THR A 231 -3.82 -12.91 10.89
C THR A 231 -4.80 -13.36 9.82
N ASN A 232 -4.29 -13.89 8.71
CA ASN A 232 -5.09 -14.39 7.62
C ASN A 232 -4.36 -15.52 6.89
N GLU A 233 -5.11 -16.42 6.29
CA GLU A 233 -4.53 -17.44 5.42
C GLU A 233 -4.14 -16.82 4.06
N GLY A 234 -2.95 -16.20 4.03
CA GLY A 234 -2.44 -15.49 2.86
C GLY A 234 -1.78 -16.41 1.81
N ASN A 235 -1.07 -15.77 0.89
CA ASN A 235 -0.37 -16.40 -0.21
C ASN A 235 1.01 -16.85 0.25
N LEU A 236 1.26 -18.16 0.17
CA LEU A 236 2.52 -18.79 0.55
C LEU A 236 3.03 -19.61 -0.62
N VAL A 237 4.35 -19.62 -0.79
CA VAL A 237 5.03 -20.41 -1.82
C VAL A 237 5.69 -21.61 -1.16
N ALA A 238 5.31 -22.81 -1.57
CA ALA A 238 6.03 -24.03 -1.22
C ALA A 238 7.13 -24.32 -2.24
N SER A 239 8.07 -25.15 -1.84
CA SER A 239 9.11 -25.69 -2.72
C SER A 239 9.10 -27.21 -2.73
N ALA A 240 9.64 -27.79 -3.78
CA ALA A 240 9.91 -29.22 -3.87
C ALA A 240 11.30 -29.45 -4.46
N ASP A 241 12.03 -30.40 -3.88
CA ASP A 241 13.36 -30.79 -4.32
C ASP A 241 13.29 -31.87 -5.41
N ASN A 242 14.35 -31.96 -6.23
CA ASN A 242 14.51 -33.00 -7.25
C ASN A 242 13.34 -33.10 -8.25
N VAL A 243 12.71 -31.96 -8.55
CA VAL A 243 11.61 -31.87 -9.50
C VAL A 243 12.12 -32.09 -10.92
N THR A 244 11.43 -32.93 -11.69
CA THR A 244 11.66 -33.02 -13.15
C THR A 244 11.04 -31.81 -13.83
N TYR A 245 11.73 -31.25 -14.83
CA TYR A 245 11.28 -30.03 -15.51
C TYR A 245 9.85 -30.18 -16.05
N LEU A 246 9.01 -29.16 -15.78
CA LEU A 246 7.57 -29.14 -16.10
C LEU A 246 6.73 -30.27 -15.43
N GLN A 247 7.26 -30.95 -14.41
CA GLN A 247 6.57 -32.01 -13.65
C GLN A 247 6.59 -31.74 -12.14
N GLY A 248 6.61 -30.47 -11.75
CA GLY A 248 6.50 -30.04 -10.36
C GLY A 248 5.11 -30.38 -9.76
N PRO A 249 5.06 -30.74 -8.47
CA PRO A 249 3.80 -31.06 -7.79
C PRO A 249 2.88 -29.84 -7.71
N GLY A 250 1.57 -30.07 -7.82
CA GLY A 250 0.57 -29.01 -7.77
C GLY A 250 0.38 -28.40 -6.37
N PRO A 251 -0.37 -27.30 -6.25
CA PRO A 251 -0.64 -26.65 -4.97
C PRO A 251 -1.32 -27.59 -3.96
N GLU A 252 -2.21 -28.47 -4.41
CA GLU A 252 -2.93 -29.43 -3.55
C GLU A 252 -1.99 -30.44 -2.89
N GLU A 253 -0.94 -30.87 -3.59
CA GLU A 253 0.02 -31.86 -3.10
C GLU A 253 0.96 -31.29 -2.03
N LEU A 254 1.18 -29.97 -2.05
CA LEU A 254 2.09 -29.29 -1.13
C LEU A 254 1.38 -28.50 -0.02
N GLN A 255 0.05 -28.62 0.12
CA GLN A 255 -0.74 -27.88 1.13
C GLN A 255 -0.23 -28.08 2.57
N ASP A 256 0.24 -29.28 2.90
CA ASP A 256 0.71 -29.60 4.25
C ASP A 256 1.95 -28.79 4.65
N GLN A 257 2.68 -28.21 3.68
CA GLN A 257 3.84 -27.36 3.97
C GLN A 257 3.45 -25.99 4.54
N ARG A 258 2.22 -25.50 4.34
CA ARG A 258 1.78 -24.13 4.75
C ARG A 258 2.17 -23.78 6.19
N ALA A 259 2.00 -24.74 7.09
CA ALA A 259 2.25 -24.53 8.51
C ALA A 259 3.73 -24.28 8.86
N GLY A 260 4.66 -24.76 8.03
CA GLY A 260 6.11 -24.71 8.26
C GLY A 260 6.88 -23.75 7.36
N ILE A 261 6.22 -23.02 6.45
CA ILE A 261 6.88 -22.10 5.53
C ILE A 261 7.39 -20.87 6.28
N PHE A 262 8.71 -20.72 6.29
CA PHE A 262 9.35 -19.49 6.71
C PHE A 262 9.19 -18.40 5.65
N SER A 263 8.87 -17.18 6.07
CA SER A 263 8.69 -16.04 5.17
C SER A 263 9.63 -14.89 5.51
N ASN A 264 10.22 -14.24 4.51
CA ASN A 264 11.06 -13.06 4.75
C ASN A 264 10.23 -11.87 5.25
N GLU A 265 9.00 -11.73 4.78
CA GLU A 265 8.05 -10.73 5.25
C GLU A 265 6.66 -11.36 5.30
N LEU A 266 5.99 -11.21 6.43
CA LEU A 266 4.54 -11.31 6.53
C LEU A 266 4.00 -10.01 7.11
N ARG A 267 2.74 -9.73 6.83
CA ARG A 267 2.00 -8.54 7.19
C ARG A 267 0.80 -8.92 8.04
N ILE A 268 0.45 -8.05 8.97
CA ILE A 268 -0.77 -8.18 9.78
C ILE A 268 -1.67 -6.95 9.58
N LEU A 269 -2.97 -7.13 9.79
CA LEU A 269 -3.85 -5.98 9.96
C LEU A 269 -3.49 -5.25 11.26
N ASN A 270 -3.68 -3.93 11.28
CA ASN A 270 -3.40 -3.14 12.47
C ASN A 270 -4.45 -3.44 13.57
N PRO A 271 -4.05 -3.91 14.77
CA PRO A 271 -4.98 -4.21 15.86
C PRO A 271 -5.69 -2.98 16.44
N ASP A 272 -5.15 -1.78 16.24
CA ASP A 272 -5.80 -0.53 16.63
C ASP A 272 -6.74 -0.01 15.53
N GLY A 273 -6.82 -0.70 14.39
CA GLY A 273 -7.44 -0.21 13.17
C GLY A 273 -6.62 0.89 12.51
N TYR A 274 -7.27 1.70 11.68
CA TYR A 274 -6.67 2.81 10.94
C TYR A 274 -7.38 4.10 11.30
N GLN A 275 -6.60 5.18 11.33
CA GLN A 275 -7.14 6.55 11.34
C GLN A 275 -7.08 7.09 9.91
N ASN A 276 -8.15 7.74 9.45
CA ASN A 276 -8.19 8.32 8.12
C ASN A 276 -7.09 9.39 7.99
N PRO A 277 -6.26 9.35 6.93
CA PRO A 277 -5.31 10.42 6.66
C PRO A 277 -6.05 11.74 6.50
N TYR A 278 -5.48 12.83 7.02
CA TYR A 278 -6.11 14.14 6.89
C TYR A 278 -5.11 15.26 6.75
N SER A 279 -5.57 16.39 6.20
CA SER A 279 -4.75 17.57 5.92
C SER A 279 -5.42 18.85 6.38
N HIS A 280 -4.68 19.69 7.10
CA HIS A 280 -5.01 21.10 7.27
C HIS A 280 -4.48 21.87 6.05
N GLN A 281 -5.38 22.53 5.33
CA GLN A 281 -5.02 23.39 4.21
C GLN A 281 -5.32 24.84 4.57
N ILE A 282 -4.32 25.70 4.42
CA ILE A 282 -4.42 27.14 4.60
C ILE A 282 -4.05 27.81 3.27
N MET A 283 -4.87 28.75 2.83
CA MET A 283 -4.62 29.56 1.64
C MET A 283 -4.82 31.03 1.97
N LEU A 284 -3.91 31.88 1.47
CA LEU A 284 -4.04 33.33 1.48
C LEU A 284 -3.64 33.86 0.11
N GLY A 285 -4.59 34.47 -0.58
CA GLY A 285 -4.41 35.03 -1.91
C GLY A 285 -4.65 36.53 -1.91
N PHE A 286 -3.85 37.25 -2.68
CA PHE A 286 -4.08 38.65 -3.05
C PHE A 286 -4.15 38.74 -4.57
N GLN A 287 -5.16 39.44 -5.08
CA GLN A 287 -5.32 39.71 -6.49
C GLN A 287 -5.39 41.23 -6.71
N HIS A 288 -4.68 41.72 -7.72
CA HIS A 288 -4.70 43.12 -8.12
C HIS A 288 -4.77 43.28 -9.64
N LYS A 289 -5.80 43.96 -10.11
CA LYS A 289 -5.94 44.45 -11.48
C LYS A 289 -5.09 45.73 -11.62
N ALA A 290 -3.85 45.56 -12.07
CA ALA A 290 -2.87 46.64 -12.24
C ALA A 290 -3.25 47.57 -13.40
N SER A 291 -3.85 47.02 -14.46
CA SER A 291 -4.38 47.75 -15.61
C SER A 291 -5.61 47.02 -16.17
N GLU A 292 -6.25 47.56 -17.22
CA GLU A 292 -7.35 46.85 -17.89
C GLU A 292 -6.94 45.47 -18.43
N ASN A 293 -5.66 45.29 -18.80
CA ASN A 293 -5.14 44.09 -19.45
C ASN A 293 -4.10 43.35 -18.59
N THR A 294 -3.93 43.70 -17.31
CA THR A 294 -2.90 43.13 -16.45
C THR A 294 -3.42 42.85 -15.06
N ILE A 295 -3.29 41.58 -14.64
CA ILE A 295 -3.68 41.11 -13.32
C ILE A 295 -2.48 40.42 -12.67
N PHE A 296 -2.24 40.76 -11.42
CA PHE A 296 -1.24 40.16 -10.55
C PHE A 296 -1.91 39.34 -9.45
N TYR A 297 -1.35 38.16 -9.17
CA TYR A 297 -1.74 37.29 -8.07
C TYR A 297 -0.53 36.97 -7.20
N LEU A 298 -0.76 36.96 -5.89
CA LEU A 298 0.16 36.46 -4.88
C LEU A 298 -0.60 35.46 -4.02
N ASP A 299 -0.25 34.18 -4.09
CA ASP A 299 -0.93 33.11 -3.36
C ASP A 299 0.05 32.37 -2.46
N LEU A 300 -0.22 32.41 -1.15
CA LEU A 300 0.45 31.62 -0.12
C LEU A 300 -0.40 30.38 0.19
N MET A 301 0.26 29.23 0.24
CA MET A 301 -0.36 27.96 0.61
C MET A 301 0.46 27.26 1.68
N HIS A 302 -0.21 26.71 2.69
CA HIS A 302 0.36 25.79 3.66
C HIS A 302 -0.53 24.54 3.74
N ASN A 303 0.09 23.37 3.62
CA ASN A 303 -0.59 22.09 3.79
C ASN A 303 0.17 21.27 4.83
N ARG A 304 -0.53 20.82 5.87
CA ARG A 304 0.02 19.94 6.90
C ARG A 304 -0.86 18.70 7.05
N SER A 305 -0.28 17.57 6.69
CA SER A 305 -0.95 16.27 6.70
C SER A 305 -0.53 15.42 7.89
N TYR A 306 -1.47 14.63 8.40
CA TYR A 306 -1.32 13.72 9.52
C TYR A 306 -1.96 12.37 9.17
N ASN A 307 -1.67 11.36 9.99
CA ASN A 307 -2.22 10.01 9.86
C ASN A 307 -1.94 9.38 8.48
N LEU A 308 -0.92 9.84 7.76
CA LEU A 308 -0.50 9.22 6.50
C LEU A 308 -0.05 7.79 6.77
N PHE A 309 -0.38 6.87 5.88
CA PHE A 309 0.03 5.48 6.01
C PHE A 309 1.55 5.35 5.95
N ARG A 310 2.10 4.52 6.85
CA ARG A 310 3.49 4.06 6.78
C ARG A 310 3.57 2.61 7.20
N LEU A 311 4.56 1.90 6.66
CA LEU A 311 4.88 0.55 7.08
C LEU A 311 5.77 0.59 8.33
N ARG A 312 5.50 -0.30 9.28
CA ARG A 312 6.31 -0.53 10.47
C ARG A 312 6.61 -2.02 10.57
N ASN A 313 7.89 -2.36 10.68
CA ASN A 313 8.32 -3.72 10.98
C ASN A 313 8.36 -3.92 12.50
N LEU A 314 7.45 -4.74 13.01
CA LEU A 314 7.29 -5.10 14.41
C LEU A 314 8.41 -6.05 14.88
N ASN A 315 9.06 -6.75 13.96
CA ASN A 315 10.21 -7.60 14.26
C ASN A 315 11.52 -7.05 13.67
N ALA A 316 11.66 -5.72 13.61
CA ALA A 316 12.87 -5.08 13.10
C ALA A 316 14.09 -5.38 13.99
N PRO A 317 15.30 -5.55 13.43
CA PRO A 317 16.50 -5.67 14.24
C PRO A 317 16.77 -4.38 15.00
N ALA A 318 17.36 -4.47 16.19
CA ALA A 318 17.67 -3.28 17.00
C ALA A 318 18.55 -2.28 16.21
N PRO A 319 18.41 -0.96 16.43
CA PRO A 319 19.28 0.04 15.83
C PRO A 319 20.76 -0.29 16.10
N TYR A 320 21.58 -0.20 15.05
CA TYR A 320 23.01 -0.46 15.14
C TYR A 320 23.78 0.85 14.96
N PRO A 321 24.38 1.40 16.03
CA PRO A 321 25.14 2.64 15.93
C PRO A 321 26.40 2.41 15.10
N ILE A 322 26.61 3.26 14.10
CA ILE A 322 27.81 3.24 13.26
C ILE A 322 28.72 4.38 13.71
N ASP A 323 29.94 4.04 14.10
CA ASP A 323 31.00 5.02 14.28
C ASP A 323 31.53 5.44 12.89
N PRO A 324 31.41 6.73 12.50
CA PRO A 324 31.89 7.18 11.19
C PRO A 324 33.42 7.11 11.05
N ASP A 325 34.15 7.17 12.17
CA ASP A 325 35.63 7.10 12.16
C ASP A 325 36.12 5.64 12.16
N GLN A 326 35.26 4.70 12.53
CA GLN A 326 35.53 3.26 12.49
C GLN A 326 34.28 2.46 12.06
N VAL A 327 34.00 2.46 10.76
CA VAL A 327 32.83 1.78 10.20
C VAL A 327 32.98 0.26 10.31
N LEU A 328 32.32 -0.32 11.32
CA LEU A 328 32.10 -1.75 11.46
C LEU A 328 30.67 -2.07 11.07
N VAL A 329 30.46 -2.98 10.12
CA VAL A 329 29.12 -3.43 9.71
C VAL A 329 28.83 -4.77 10.40
N ARG A 330 27.72 -4.86 11.14
CA ARG A 330 27.28 -6.14 11.72
C ARG A 330 26.82 -7.12 10.64
N THR A 331 26.97 -8.42 10.89
CA THR A 331 26.48 -9.45 9.97
C THR A 331 24.94 -9.54 9.99
N PRO A 332 24.31 -10.15 8.97
CA PRO A 332 22.88 -10.43 8.98
C PRO A 332 22.45 -11.28 10.19
N GLU A 333 23.26 -12.23 10.62
CA GLU A 333 22.99 -13.10 11.77
C GLU A 333 23.00 -12.31 13.07
N GLU A 334 23.98 -11.42 13.26
CA GLU A 334 24.03 -10.51 14.40
C GLU A 334 22.82 -9.55 14.43
N ALA A 335 22.36 -9.10 13.26
CA ALA A 335 21.13 -8.32 13.16
C ALA A 335 19.90 -9.15 13.53
N ASP A 336 19.78 -10.37 13.01
CA ASP A 336 18.64 -11.27 13.24
C ASP A 336 18.52 -11.69 14.70
N LEU A 337 19.63 -11.85 15.43
CA LEU A 337 19.63 -12.13 16.87
C LEU A 337 19.20 -10.93 17.73
N SER A 338 19.26 -9.71 17.18
CA SER A 338 18.89 -8.47 17.90
C SER A 338 17.40 -8.08 17.74
N ARG A 339 16.61 -8.89 17.05
CA ARG A 339 15.18 -8.66 16.83
C ARG A 339 14.37 -8.96 18.11
N PRO A 340 13.17 -8.35 18.28
CA PRO A 340 12.23 -8.73 19.34
C PRO A 340 11.98 -10.25 19.39
N ILE A 341 11.78 -10.86 18.23
CA ILE A 341 11.76 -12.31 18.02
C ILE A 341 13.00 -12.68 17.20
N PRO A 342 14.07 -13.17 17.85
CA PRO A 342 15.31 -13.55 17.19
C PRO A 342 15.10 -14.61 16.11
N ILE A 343 15.82 -14.45 15.00
CA ILE A 343 15.82 -15.42 13.89
C ILE A 343 17.17 -16.13 13.84
N GLY A 344 17.15 -17.45 13.89
CA GLY A 344 18.30 -18.32 13.69
C GLY A 344 18.21 -19.07 12.37
N SER A 345 19.28 -19.78 12.02
CA SER A 345 19.32 -20.67 10.86
C SER A 345 20.07 -21.95 11.19
N ASP A 346 19.63 -23.05 10.59
CA ASP A 346 20.30 -24.35 10.64
C ASP A 346 20.22 -25.04 9.27
N ALA A 347 20.62 -26.32 9.22
CA ALA A 347 20.59 -27.12 7.99
C ALA A 347 19.18 -27.30 7.39
N MET A 348 18.13 -27.06 8.17
CA MET A 348 16.73 -27.15 7.72
C MET A 348 16.11 -25.77 7.44
N GLY A 349 16.91 -24.70 7.49
CA GLY A 349 16.49 -23.34 7.16
C GLY A 349 16.36 -22.43 8.37
N ASN A 350 15.65 -21.31 8.19
CA ASN A 350 15.48 -20.31 9.24
C ASN A 350 14.41 -20.73 10.26
N PHE A 351 14.57 -20.29 11.50
CA PHE A 351 13.64 -20.56 12.59
C PHE A 351 13.63 -19.42 13.61
N ALA A 352 12.61 -19.40 14.47
CA ALA A 352 12.61 -18.62 15.71
C ALA A 352 12.48 -19.57 16.90
N THR A 353 13.06 -19.20 18.05
CA THR A 353 12.83 -19.90 19.31
C THR A 353 11.93 -19.06 20.19
N ILE A 354 10.73 -19.55 20.50
CA ILE A 354 9.72 -18.86 21.31
C ILE A 354 9.30 -19.80 22.43
N ASP A 355 9.47 -19.39 23.69
CA ASP A 355 9.16 -20.20 24.89
C ASP A 355 9.83 -21.59 24.91
N GLY A 356 10.98 -21.73 24.25
CA GLY A 356 11.72 -22.99 24.11
C GLY A 356 11.28 -23.86 22.93
N ASP A 357 10.21 -23.51 22.23
CA ASP A 357 9.80 -24.16 20.99
C ASP A 357 10.59 -23.61 19.80
N LEU A 358 11.07 -24.50 18.93
CA LEU A 358 11.66 -24.13 17.63
C LEU A 358 10.54 -24.08 16.58
N LEU A 359 10.28 -22.89 16.05
CA LEU A 359 9.20 -22.61 15.10
C LEU A 359 9.75 -22.22 13.74
N ARG A 360 9.21 -22.78 12.65
CA ARG A 360 9.66 -22.52 11.27
C ARG A 360 8.64 -21.78 10.44
N GLY A 361 7.36 -21.94 10.74
CA GLY A 361 6.27 -21.21 10.09
C GLY A 361 6.14 -19.76 10.56
N VAL A 362 7.26 -19.05 10.71
CA VAL A 362 7.36 -17.68 11.23
C VAL A 362 7.88 -16.73 10.15
N ALA A 363 7.79 -15.42 10.41
CA ALA A 363 8.34 -14.41 9.53
C ALA A 363 9.58 -13.72 10.10
N ARG A 364 10.58 -13.44 9.25
CA ARG A 364 11.71 -12.58 9.64
C ARG A 364 11.23 -11.17 9.96
N ASN A 365 10.46 -10.56 9.04
CA ASN A 365 9.85 -9.26 9.21
C ASN A 365 8.34 -9.43 9.39
N VAL A 366 7.80 -8.85 10.45
CA VAL A 366 6.35 -8.77 10.69
C VAL A 366 5.96 -7.32 10.46
N VAL A 367 5.36 -7.03 9.32
CA VAL A 367 5.08 -5.66 8.87
C VAL A 367 3.62 -5.29 9.12
N MET A 368 3.38 -4.05 9.51
CA MET A 368 2.05 -3.53 9.76
C MET A 368 1.96 -2.12 9.18
N THR A 369 0.84 -1.81 8.54
CA THR A 369 0.53 -0.43 8.17
C THR A 369 -0.05 0.33 9.37
N GLU A 370 0.48 1.51 9.66
CA GLU A 370 -0.03 2.39 10.72
C GLU A 370 -0.31 3.82 10.22
N SER A 371 -1.26 4.49 10.86
CA SER A 371 -1.68 5.87 10.56
C SER A 371 -0.87 6.88 11.38
N ALA A 372 0.44 6.99 11.13
CA ALA A 372 1.34 7.83 11.93
C ALA A 372 2.24 8.78 11.11
N GLY A 373 2.19 8.69 9.78
CA GLY A 373 2.95 9.56 8.88
C GLY A 373 2.47 11.02 8.90
N ARG A 374 3.40 11.94 8.63
CA ARG A 374 3.15 13.38 8.63
C ARG A 374 3.84 14.03 7.42
N SER A 375 3.20 15.06 6.86
CA SER A 375 3.78 15.86 5.79
C SER A 375 3.57 17.35 6.06
N ASN A 376 4.49 18.19 5.59
CA ASN A 376 4.42 19.63 5.73
C ASN A 376 4.90 20.28 4.44
N TYR A 377 4.05 21.11 3.82
CA TYR A 377 4.30 21.74 2.54
C TYR A 377 3.94 23.22 2.59
N TYR A 378 4.85 24.07 2.10
CA TYR A 378 4.64 25.50 1.93
C TYR A 378 4.89 25.89 0.49
N ALA A 379 4.07 26.80 -0.04
CA ALA A 379 4.27 27.38 -1.35
C ALA A 379 3.92 28.86 -1.35
N LEU A 380 4.66 29.62 -2.15
CA LEU A 380 4.35 31.01 -2.51
C LEU A 380 4.37 31.11 -4.03
N ASN A 381 3.22 31.42 -4.62
CA ASN A 381 3.07 31.56 -6.06
C ASN A 381 2.91 33.04 -6.44
N PHE A 382 3.65 33.46 -7.44
CA PHE A 382 3.56 34.77 -8.07
C PHE A 382 3.09 34.57 -9.50
N THR A 383 1.92 35.11 -9.84
CA THR A 383 1.39 35.01 -11.22
C THR A 383 1.11 36.41 -11.75
N LEU A 384 1.69 36.73 -12.91
CA LEU A 384 1.36 37.92 -13.68
C LEU A 384 0.68 37.47 -14.97
N GLN A 385 -0.59 37.80 -15.12
CA GLN A 385 -1.35 37.54 -16.34
C GLN A 385 -1.51 38.86 -17.08
N LYS A 386 -1.01 38.91 -18.31
CA LYS A 386 -1.18 40.04 -19.22
C LYS A 386 -1.90 39.57 -20.47
N GLU A 387 -3.06 40.16 -20.75
CA GLU A 387 -3.76 39.91 -22.00
C GLU A 387 -2.98 40.54 -23.17
N ARG A 388 -3.03 39.87 -24.33
CA ARG A 388 -2.36 40.33 -25.53
C ARG A 388 -2.90 41.70 -25.94
N GLY A 389 -2.04 42.72 -25.87
CA GLY A 389 -2.36 44.11 -26.19
C GLY A 389 -1.71 44.58 -27.49
N ALA A 390 -1.69 45.90 -27.68
CA ALA A 390 -1.04 46.57 -28.82
C ALA A 390 0.44 46.94 -28.55
N ASP A 391 1.09 46.31 -27.57
CA ASP A 391 2.48 46.60 -27.20
C ASP A 391 3.46 45.53 -27.71
N ASP A 392 4.76 45.84 -27.63
CA ASP A 392 5.86 45.07 -28.25
C ASP A 392 6.11 43.68 -27.63
N TYR A 393 5.34 43.29 -26.62
CA TYR A 393 5.44 41.99 -25.94
C TYR A 393 4.25 41.07 -26.28
N ALA A 394 3.69 41.24 -27.49
CA ALA A 394 2.57 40.49 -28.04
C ALA A 394 2.95 39.14 -28.66
#